data_AF-A0A2G6ICF4-F1
#
_entry.id   AF-A0A2G6ICF4-F1
#
_cell.length_a   1.000
_cell.length_b   1.000
_cell.length_c   1.000
_cell.angle_alpha   90.00
_cell.angle_beta   90.00
_cell.angle_gamma   90.00
#
_symmetry.space_group_name_H-M   'P 1'
#
loop_
_entity.id
_entity.type
_entity.pdbx_description
1 polymer ?
#
loop_
_entity_poly.entity_id
_entity_poly.type
_entity_poly.pdbx_seq_one_letter_code
_entity_poly.pdbx_strand_id
1 'polypeptide(L)' 'MVFMSAARFILLLLLVIAAGGATVWIGWAAARAGRLDGQALMAMLPLVMLLSIALRALTGNRD' A
#
# COMPACT_ATOMS: atom_id res chain seq x y z
N MET A 1 7.55 14.32 -21.25
CA MET A 1 6.44 13.78 -20.43
C MET A 1 5.90 12.53 -21.09
N VAL A 2 6.17 11.35 -20.52
CA VAL A 2 5.53 10.10 -20.98
C VAL A 2 4.13 10.08 -20.38
N PHE A 3 3.09 10.29 -21.20
CA PHE A 3 1.71 10.21 -20.72
C PHE A 3 1.41 8.79 -20.24
N MET A 4 0.99 8.69 -18.99
CA MET A 4 0.59 7.42 -18.39
C MET A 4 -0.77 7.03 -18.96
N SER A 5 -0.94 5.78 -19.41
CA SER A 5 -2.26 5.32 -19.86
C SER A 5 -3.25 5.35 -18.69
N ALA A 6 -4.50 5.74 -18.97
CA ALA A 6 -5.56 5.81 -17.96
C ALA A 6 -5.72 4.48 -17.20
N ALA A 7 -5.60 3.35 -17.90
CA ALA A 7 -5.64 2.02 -17.31
C ALA A 7 -4.50 1.81 -16.27
N ARG A 8 -3.27 2.23 -16.58
CA ARG A 8 -2.13 2.11 -15.65
C ARG A 8 -2.33 2.99 -14.42
N PHE A 9 -2.83 4.22 -14.60
CA PHE A 9 -3.11 5.13 -13.49
C PHE A 9 -4.18 4.55 -12.55
N ILE A 10 -5.29 4.08 -13.09
CA ILE A 10 -6.38 3.46 -12.32
C ILE A 10 -5.87 2.23 -11.57
N LEU A 11 -5.10 1.37 -12.24
CA LEU A 11 -4.53 0.17 -11.61
C LEU A 11 -3.63 0.53 -10.43
N LEU A 12 -2.75 1.52 -10.57
CA LEU A 12 -1.88 1.95 -9.48
C LEU A 12 -2.66 2.60 -8.34
N LEU A 13 -3.71 3.37 -8.64
CA LEU A 13 -4.58 3.96 -7.63
C LEU A 13 -5.29 2.86 -6.82
N LEU A 14 -5.85 1.86 -7.50
CA LEU A 14 -6.48 0.70 -6.84
C LEU A 14 -5.47 -0.06 -5.97
N LEU A 15 -4.24 -0.24 -6.46
CA LEU A 15 -3.18 -0.90 -5.71
C LEU A 15 -2.81 -0.15 -4.44
N VAL A 16 -2.72 1.18 -4.49
CA VAL A 16 -2.48 2.05 -3.32
C VAL A 16 -3.61 1.89 -2.30
N ILE A 17 -4.87 1.95 -2.75
CA ILE A 17 -6.04 1.82 -1.87
C ILE A 17 -6.07 0.43 -1.23
N ALA A 18 -5.84 -0.63 -2.01
CA ALA A 18 -5.86 -2.00 -1.52
C ALA A 18 -4.73 -2.28 -0.51
N ALA A 19 -3.49 -1.89 -0.83
CA ALA A 19 -2.34 -2.09 0.06
C ALA A 19 -2.45 -1.25 1.34
N GLY A 20 -2.84 0.02 1.20
CA GLY A 20 -3.07 0.91 2.35
C GLY A 20 -4.21 0.42 3.24
N GLY A 21 -5.34 0.03 2.65
CA GLY A 21 -6.48 -0.53 3.37
C GLY A 21 -6.14 -1.82 4.11
N ALA A 22 -5.44 -2.76 3.46
CA ALA A 22 -4.99 -3.99 4.10
C ALA A 22 -4.03 -3.73 5.27
N THR A 23 -3.12 -2.77 5.13
CA THR A 23 -2.18 -2.39 6.20
C THR A 23 -2.91 -1.86 7.43
N VAL A 24 -3.85 -0.92 7.22
CA VAL A 24 -4.67 -0.35 8.31
C VAL A 24 -5.53 -1.42 8.96
N TRP A 25 -6.15 -2.30 8.15
CA TRP A 25 -6.98 -3.38 8.66
C TRP A 25 -6.21 -4.36 9.55
N ILE A 26 -5.03 -4.80 9.11
CA ILE A 26 -4.17 -5.70 9.90
C ILE A 26 -3.72 -4.99 11.18
N GLY A 27 -3.41 -3.69 11.12
CA GLY A 27 -3.00 -2.94 12.31
C GLY A 27 -4.12 -2.77 13.32
N TRP A 28 -5.32 -2.48 12.83
CA TRP A 28 -6.50 -2.43 13.67
C TRP A 28 -6.83 -3.79 14.27
N ALA A 29 -6.76 -4.88 13.50
CA ALA A 29 -6.98 -6.24 13.99
C ALA A 29 -5.95 -6.66 15.04
N ALA A 30 -4.66 -6.36 14.80
CA ALA A 30 -3.58 -6.66 15.74
C ALA A 30 -3.70 -5.85 17.04
N ALA A 31 -4.03 -4.56 16.93
CA ALA A 31 -4.29 -3.71 18.10
C ALA A 31 -5.50 -4.21 18.90
N ARG A 32 -6.58 -4.60 18.23
CA ARG A 32 -7.79 -5.13 18.88
C ARG A 32 -7.56 -6.48 19.55
N ALA A 33 -6.67 -7.30 19.01
CA ALA A 33 -6.26 -8.56 19.60
C ALA A 33 -5.23 -8.40 20.74
N GLY A 34 -4.72 -7.19 20.99
CA GLY A 34 -3.63 -6.96 21.94
C GLY A 34 -2.31 -7.60 21.51
N ARG A 35 -2.18 -7.99 20.23
CA ARG A 35 -1.07 -8.76 19.67
C ARG A 35 -0.31 -7.94 18.62
N LEU A 36 0.24 -6.81 19.05
CA LEU A 36 1.20 -6.04 18.26
C LEU A 36 2.58 -6.71 18.31
N ASP A 37 2.61 -7.96 17.87
CA ASP A 37 3.77 -8.82 17.96
C ASP A 37 4.62 -8.66 16.68
N GLY A 38 5.85 -9.19 16.71
CA GLY A 38 6.71 -9.24 15.53
C GLY A 38 6.05 -9.90 14.31
N GLN A 39 5.13 -10.86 14.52
CA GLN A 39 4.38 -11.50 13.44
C GLN A 39 3.44 -10.54 12.70
N ALA A 40 2.73 -9.66 13.43
CA ALA A 40 1.84 -8.67 12.84
C ALA A 40 2.63 -7.63 12.04
N LEU A 41 3.79 -7.22 12.56
CA LEU A 41 4.71 -6.31 11.87
C LEU A 41 5.29 -6.94 10.59
N MET A 42 5.69 -8.21 10.65
CA MET A 42 6.20 -8.94 9.48
C MET A 42 5.13 -9.12 8.39
N ALA A 43 3.86 -9.23 8.77
CA ALA A 43 2.75 -9.28 7.82
C ALA A 43 2.48 -7.90 7.16
N MET A 44 2.73 -6.80 7.86
CA MET A 44 2.55 -5.44 7.32
C MET A 44 3.69 -4.99 6.41
N LEU A 45 4.92 -5.42 6.71
CA LEU A 45 6.13 -4.98 6.02
C LEU A 45 6.05 -5.09 4.48
N PRO A 46 5.62 -6.21 3.88
CA PRO A 46 5.45 -6.31 2.43
C PRO A 46 4.34 -5.40 1.90
N LEU A 47 3.27 -5.16 2.66
CA LEU A 47 2.17 -4.27 2.25
C LEU A 47 2.62 -2.80 2.22
N VAL A 48 3.38 -2.37 3.23
CA VAL A 48 3.97 -1.02 3.28
C VAL A 48 4.96 -0.83 2.14
N MET A 49 5.76 -1.84 1.83
CA MET A 49 6.70 -1.80 0.70
C MET A 49 5.95 -1.68 -0.63
N LEU A 50 4.93 -2.50 -0.85
CA LEU A 50 4.08 -2.46 -2.05
C LEU A 50 3.39 -1.09 -2.19
N LEU A 51 2.86 -0.55 -1.09
CA LEU A 51 2.26 0.78 -1.04
C LEU A 51 3.26 1.87 -1.45
N SER A 52 4.48 1.80 -0.92
CA SER A 52 5.56 2.75 -1.22
C SER A 52 5.95 2.72 -2.71
N ILE A 53 6.06 1.52 -3.28
CA ILE A 53 6.34 1.33 -4.71
C ILE A 53 5.19 1.87 -5.57
N ALA A 54 3.96 1.55 -5.23
CA ALA A 54 2.78 1.99 -5.97
C ALA A 54 2.61 3.51 -5.92
N LEU A 55 2.79 4.13 -4.75
CA LEU A 55 2.78 5.58 -4.58
C LEU A 55 3.90 6.24 -5.39
N ARG A 56 5.12 5.73 -5.32
CA ARG A 56 6.25 6.27 -6.09
C ARG A 56 6.04 6.15 -7.60
N ALA A 57 5.46 5.04 -8.07
CA ALA A 57 5.10 4.86 -9.47
C ALA A 57 3.99 5.82 -9.92
N LEU A 58 3.10 6.21 -9.00
CA LEU A 58 2.00 7.15 -9.25
C LEU A 58 2.46 8.62 -9.22
N THR A 59 3.39 8.97 -8.33
CA THR A 59 3.88 10.35 -8.15
C THR A 59 5.08 10.68 -9.04
N GLY A 60 6.01 9.75 -9.24
CA GLY A 60 7.22 9.96 -10.05
C GLY A 60 6.97 10.12 -11.56
N ASN A 61 5.72 10.06 -11.99
CA ASN A 61 5.28 10.37 -13.36
C ASN A 61 4.68 11.79 -13.48
N ARG A 62 4.64 12.56 -12.38
CA ARG A 62 4.10 13.94 -12.35
C ARG A 62 5.18 15.04 -12.46
N ASP A 63 6.46 14.66 -12.39
CA ASP A 63 7.63 15.54 -12.62
C ASP A 63 8.19 15.31 -14.03
#